data_AF-A0A485AQ51-F1
#
_entry.id   AF-A0A485AQ51-F1
#
_cell.length_a   1.000
_cell.length_b   1.000
_cell.length_c   1.000
_cell.angle_alpha   90.00
_cell.angle_beta   90.00
_cell.angle_gamma   90.00
#
_symmetry.space_group_name_H-M   'P 1'
#
loop_
_entity.id
_entity.type
_entity.pdbx_description
1 polymer ?
#
loop_
_entity_poly.entity_id
_entity_poly.type
_entity_poly.pdbx_seq_one_letter_code
_entity_poly.pdbx_strand_id
1 'polypeptide(L)'
;MQYNHYLKPEIFTENGGPLKLAEMLLFREFMRRPKRTNSLETQGLVQVGYQGLEKAHSIPANWQDKGLTLDDWRDFLKVTLDFYVRESNYTQLDEDLKNWIGSRFSSKFVRNPDSKEPDDNQVKRWPQIRHGNVTQRLVKLLILGAKFSSVNTVTIDIVNAWLKEAWLQLTGSLAVLKSDGNRFYLPKEHLTFSLVQKAYICPVTNKLLATAFRGLTPYLPMHIQFERLTSTQYDAFIAQAVTLPEIWQHDRSQDDYVDGLIKVRDWLGQDPLVAQLRSQNLWTDINDRVVEGGFYYRTAEHSAQQSSERLQSYERMFKNGQLNVLNCSTTMEMGVDIGGISAVVMNNVPPHPANYLQRAGRAGRSKESRAISYTLCKGNPHDRQVFANPLWPFETVIPAPMVAMNSERLVQRHVNSLLLSDYLCHVIGETEKERTSLNSQWFFGEELEQSVCNRFKAWLERPTLSIDAALVRLVKGTVLHGVAAEKLRDKTCDAITALQKRWLGIYRDLVKQESESQPNTPYRKRLELEKKRHCGEYLLRDLAGQNLPAWIWLPNGCCHF
;
A
#
# COMPACT_ATOMS: atom_id res chain seq x y z
N MET A 1 -8.56 -10.25 -7.54
CA MET A 1 -8.88 -9.71 -8.88
C MET A 1 -9.95 -8.62 -8.87
N GLN A 2 -11.15 -8.86 -8.33
CA GLN A 2 -12.24 -7.85 -8.25
C GLN A 2 -11.79 -6.47 -7.76
N TYR A 3 -10.89 -6.43 -6.77
CA TYR A 3 -10.32 -5.18 -6.27
C TYR A 3 -9.50 -4.39 -7.31
N ASN A 4 -8.60 -5.06 -8.03
CA ASN A 4 -7.76 -4.39 -9.04
C ASN A 4 -8.61 -3.93 -10.21
N HIS A 5 -9.60 -4.74 -10.63
CA HIS A 5 -10.60 -4.37 -11.63
C HIS A 5 -11.39 -3.13 -11.18
N TYR A 6 -11.91 -3.11 -9.96
CA TYR A 6 -12.63 -1.96 -9.41
C TYR A 6 -11.79 -0.67 -9.44
N LEU A 7 -10.50 -0.74 -9.09
CA LEU A 7 -9.65 0.44 -9.07
C LEU A 7 -9.27 0.94 -10.46
N LYS A 8 -9.03 0.03 -11.43
CA LYS A 8 -8.70 0.42 -12.81
C LYS A 8 -9.20 -0.65 -13.80
N PRO A 9 -10.47 -0.57 -14.21
CA PRO A 9 -11.10 -1.59 -15.05
C PRO A 9 -10.49 -1.67 -16.45
N GLU A 10 -9.93 -0.56 -16.94
CA GLU A 10 -9.22 -0.45 -18.22
C GLU A 10 -7.96 -1.33 -18.29
N ILE A 11 -7.22 -1.44 -17.19
CA ILE A 11 -6.00 -2.28 -17.12
C ILE A 11 -6.35 -3.71 -16.73
N PHE A 12 -7.14 -3.85 -15.66
CA PHE A 12 -7.43 -5.15 -15.07
C PHE A 12 -8.81 -5.62 -15.51
N THR A 13 -8.98 -5.91 -16.79
CA THR A 13 -10.27 -6.39 -17.35
C THR A 13 -10.73 -7.70 -16.73
N GLU A 14 -12.01 -8.06 -16.87
CA GLU A 14 -12.54 -9.31 -16.30
C GLU A 14 -11.82 -10.55 -16.82
N ASN A 15 -11.51 -10.58 -18.12
CA ASN A 15 -10.88 -11.74 -18.77
C ASN A 15 -9.34 -11.66 -18.81
N GLY A 16 -8.75 -10.45 -18.90
CA GLY A 16 -7.30 -10.26 -19.05
C GLY A 16 -6.58 -9.78 -17.79
N GLY A 17 -7.33 -9.32 -16.78
CA GLY A 17 -6.77 -8.76 -15.56
C GLY A 17 -5.87 -9.72 -14.78
N PRO A 18 -6.19 -11.02 -14.61
CA PRO A 18 -5.35 -11.92 -13.82
C PRO A 18 -3.96 -12.09 -14.46
N LEU A 19 -3.91 -12.24 -15.77
CA LEU A 19 -2.68 -12.33 -16.53
C LEU A 19 -1.88 -11.02 -16.40
N LYS A 20 -2.53 -9.87 -16.57
CA LYS A 20 -1.87 -8.56 -16.43
C LYS A 20 -1.31 -8.32 -15.04
N LEU A 21 -2.00 -8.77 -14.00
CA LEU A 21 -1.51 -8.72 -12.62
C LEU A 21 -0.30 -9.62 -12.44
N ALA A 22 -0.33 -10.85 -12.95
CA ALA A 22 0.79 -11.78 -12.89
C ALA A 22 2.02 -11.22 -13.63
N GLU A 23 1.84 -10.69 -14.84
CA GLU A 23 2.88 -9.98 -15.60
C GLU A 23 3.49 -8.84 -14.79
N MET A 24 2.65 -8.01 -14.16
CA MET A 24 3.12 -6.89 -13.34
C MET A 24 3.93 -7.36 -12.14
N LEU A 25 3.50 -8.42 -11.45
CA LEU A 25 4.21 -8.98 -10.29
C LEU A 25 5.55 -9.62 -10.71
N LEU A 26 5.56 -10.40 -11.80
CA LEU A 26 6.78 -10.99 -12.36
C LEU A 26 7.76 -9.91 -12.81
N PHE A 27 7.28 -8.90 -13.55
CA PHE A 27 8.12 -7.79 -13.96
C PHE A 27 8.66 -7.04 -12.74
N ARG A 28 7.85 -6.77 -11.71
CA ARG A 28 8.34 -6.11 -10.47
C ARG A 28 9.47 -6.90 -9.81
N GLU A 29 9.36 -8.22 -9.74
CA GLU A 29 10.36 -9.08 -9.11
C GLU A 29 11.63 -9.22 -9.96
N PHE A 30 11.48 -9.35 -11.28
CA PHE A 30 12.56 -9.73 -12.20
C PHE A 30 12.97 -8.64 -13.20
N MET A 31 12.45 -7.41 -13.14
CA MET A 31 12.89 -6.32 -14.02
C MET A 31 14.37 -5.98 -13.80
N ARG A 32 14.84 -6.10 -12.55
CA ARG A 32 16.20 -5.77 -12.15
C ARG A 32 16.71 -6.78 -11.15
N ARG A 33 17.93 -7.26 -11.35
CA ARG A 33 18.63 -8.09 -10.38
C ARG A 33 19.26 -7.24 -9.28
N PRO A 34 18.83 -7.33 -8.01
CA PRO A 34 19.46 -6.58 -6.91
C PRO A 34 20.84 -7.16 -6.56
N LYS A 35 21.73 -6.32 -6.04
CA LYS A 35 23.10 -6.74 -5.64
C LYS A 35 23.13 -7.50 -4.30
N ARG A 36 22.36 -7.05 -3.31
CA ARG A 36 22.38 -7.57 -1.92
C ARG A 36 21.01 -7.87 -1.32
N THR A 37 19.96 -7.26 -1.84
CA THR A 37 18.58 -7.48 -1.38
C THR A 37 18.13 -8.89 -1.73
N ASN A 38 17.32 -9.50 -0.86
CA ASN A 38 16.70 -10.78 -1.12
C ASN A 38 15.67 -10.65 -2.25
N SER A 39 15.77 -11.55 -3.22
CA SER A 39 14.86 -11.78 -4.33
C SER A 39 14.91 -13.26 -4.67
N LEU A 40 13.95 -13.76 -5.46
CA LEU A 40 13.97 -15.17 -5.87
C LEU A 40 15.27 -15.56 -6.61
N GLU A 41 15.86 -14.64 -7.38
CA GLU A 41 17.16 -14.85 -8.04
C GLU A 41 18.35 -14.86 -7.10
N THR A 42 18.42 -13.96 -6.12
CA THR A 42 19.59 -13.86 -5.22
C THR A 42 19.57 -14.95 -4.14
N GLN A 43 18.39 -15.51 -3.89
CA GLN A 43 18.16 -16.69 -3.05
C GLN A 43 18.31 -18.00 -3.82
N GLY A 44 18.60 -17.95 -5.13
CA GLY A 44 18.83 -19.14 -5.95
C GLY A 44 17.58 -20.00 -6.18
N LEU A 45 16.38 -19.47 -5.99
CA LEU A 45 15.15 -20.25 -6.19
C LEU A 45 14.71 -20.22 -7.67
N VAL A 46 14.89 -19.07 -8.34
CA VAL A 46 14.54 -18.88 -9.75
C VAL A 46 15.74 -18.31 -10.50
N GLN A 47 16.02 -18.83 -11.70
CA GLN A 47 16.89 -18.18 -12.67
C GLN A 47 16.08 -17.56 -13.80
N VAL A 48 16.55 -16.41 -14.26
CA VAL A 48 16.05 -15.75 -15.46
C VAL A 48 16.86 -16.22 -16.65
N GLY A 49 16.15 -16.71 -17.66
CA GLY A 49 16.66 -16.97 -19.01
C GLY A 49 16.16 -15.94 -20.00
N TYR A 50 16.65 -16.04 -21.24
CA TYR A 50 16.34 -15.08 -22.30
C TYR A 50 16.00 -15.80 -23.58
N GLN A 51 14.80 -15.55 -24.11
CA GLN A 51 14.37 -16.09 -25.38
C GLN A 51 15.33 -15.65 -26.50
N GLY A 52 15.80 -16.61 -27.30
CA GLY A 52 16.75 -16.40 -28.39
C GLY A 52 18.19 -16.75 -28.02
N LEU A 53 18.54 -16.76 -26.72
CA LEU A 53 19.92 -17.07 -26.29
C LEU A 53 20.31 -18.53 -26.56
N GLU A 54 19.33 -19.44 -26.59
CA GLU A 54 19.50 -20.84 -26.98
C GLU A 54 20.03 -21.01 -28.42
N LYS A 55 19.86 -19.99 -29.27
CA LYS A 55 20.30 -19.98 -30.67
C LYS A 55 21.76 -19.54 -30.84
N ALA A 56 22.46 -19.19 -29.76
CA ALA A 56 23.86 -18.80 -29.81
C ALA A 56 24.75 -20.02 -30.09
N HIS A 57 25.15 -20.18 -31.36
CA HIS A 57 26.04 -21.25 -31.84
C HIS A 57 27.37 -20.72 -32.40
N SER A 58 27.49 -19.40 -32.58
CA SER A 58 28.69 -18.74 -33.09
C SER A 58 29.50 -18.11 -31.96
N ILE A 59 30.82 -18.27 -32.03
CA ILE A 59 31.79 -17.64 -31.13
C ILE A 59 32.49 -16.46 -31.83
N PRO A 60 32.98 -15.47 -31.08
CA PRO A 60 33.77 -14.38 -31.65
C PRO A 60 35.16 -14.83 -32.11
N ALA A 61 35.77 -14.03 -32.99
CA ALA A 61 37.17 -14.18 -33.35
C ALA A 61 38.10 -14.13 -32.12
N ASN A 62 39.19 -14.89 -32.14
CA ASN A 62 40.18 -15.01 -31.06
C ASN A 62 39.65 -15.56 -29.72
N TRP A 63 38.40 -16.04 -29.66
CA TRP A 63 37.81 -16.62 -28.46
C TRP A 63 38.41 -17.98 -28.12
N GLN A 64 38.43 -18.89 -29.10
CA GLN A 64 39.05 -20.22 -28.96
C GLN A 64 40.56 -20.16 -28.72
N ASP A 65 41.25 -19.18 -29.30
CA ASP A 65 42.69 -18.96 -29.08
C ASP A 65 43.04 -18.73 -27.60
N LYS A 66 42.07 -18.29 -26.80
CA LYS A 66 42.19 -18.09 -25.34
C LYS A 66 41.68 -19.27 -24.51
N GLY A 67 41.38 -20.40 -25.15
CA GLY A 67 40.86 -21.60 -24.48
C GLY A 67 39.43 -21.44 -23.97
N LEU A 68 38.67 -20.49 -24.51
CA LEU A 68 37.27 -20.26 -24.15
C LEU A 68 36.34 -21.04 -25.06
N THR A 69 35.32 -21.67 -24.48
CA THR A 69 34.37 -22.54 -25.16
C THR A 69 33.12 -21.78 -25.63
N LEU A 70 32.24 -22.46 -26.37
CA LEU A 70 30.92 -21.92 -26.72
C LEU A 70 30.05 -21.70 -25.48
N ASP A 71 30.12 -22.59 -24.49
CA ASP A 71 29.36 -22.44 -23.25
C ASP A 71 29.86 -21.23 -22.44
N ASP A 72 31.17 -20.99 -22.42
CA ASP A 72 31.74 -19.76 -21.85
C ASP A 72 31.19 -18.50 -22.54
N TRP A 73 30.97 -18.54 -23.87
CA TRP A 73 30.37 -17.43 -24.60
C TRP A 73 28.89 -17.23 -24.23
N ARG A 74 28.11 -18.30 -24.13
CA ARG A 74 26.71 -18.27 -23.69
C ARG A 74 26.59 -17.73 -22.26
N ASP A 75 27.47 -18.15 -21.37
CA ASP A 75 27.56 -17.65 -20.00
C ASP A 75 27.88 -16.16 -19.97
N PHE A 76 28.83 -15.70 -20.80
CA PHE A 76 29.17 -14.29 -20.92
C PHE A 76 27.99 -13.44 -21.42
N LEU A 77 27.27 -13.89 -22.46
CA LEU A 77 26.08 -13.22 -22.97
C LEU A 77 24.98 -13.15 -21.90
N LYS A 78 24.74 -14.25 -21.17
CA LYS A 78 23.77 -14.28 -20.07
C LYS A 78 24.16 -13.33 -18.94
N VAL A 79 25.43 -13.35 -18.51
CA VAL A 79 25.97 -12.41 -17.50
C VAL A 79 25.85 -10.97 -17.97
N THR A 80 26.02 -10.70 -19.26
CA THR A 80 25.80 -9.36 -19.84
C THR A 80 24.35 -8.92 -19.70
N LEU A 81 23.38 -9.80 -19.97
CA LEU A 81 21.96 -9.49 -19.81
C LEU A 81 21.58 -9.29 -18.34
N ASP A 82 22.03 -10.16 -17.44
CA ASP A 82 21.73 -10.11 -16.00
C ASP A 82 22.34 -8.89 -15.30
N PHE A 83 23.63 -8.62 -15.52
CA PHE A 83 24.43 -7.66 -14.73
C PHE A 83 24.74 -6.34 -15.43
N TYR A 84 24.41 -6.22 -16.71
CA TYR A 84 24.51 -4.95 -17.42
C TYR A 84 23.14 -4.48 -17.92
N VAL A 85 22.41 -5.31 -18.67
CA VAL A 85 21.15 -4.88 -19.28
C VAL A 85 20.03 -4.68 -18.26
N ARG A 86 19.68 -5.72 -17.51
CA ARG A 86 18.65 -5.64 -16.45
C ARG A 86 19.10 -4.77 -15.29
N GLU A 87 20.36 -4.87 -14.85
CA GLU A 87 20.86 -4.04 -13.75
C GLU A 87 20.75 -2.53 -14.03
N SER A 88 20.87 -2.14 -15.30
CA SER A 88 20.78 -0.75 -15.77
C SER A 88 19.37 -0.32 -16.20
N ASN A 89 18.35 -1.16 -16.00
CA ASN A 89 16.95 -0.93 -16.41
C ASN A 89 16.77 -0.72 -17.91
N TYR A 90 17.54 -1.40 -18.78
CA TYR A 90 17.27 -1.38 -20.23
C TYR A 90 16.08 -2.25 -20.63
N THR A 91 15.08 -2.38 -19.76
CA THR A 91 13.82 -3.10 -19.97
C THR A 91 12.68 -2.11 -20.12
N GLN A 92 11.75 -2.38 -21.02
CA GLN A 92 10.59 -1.52 -21.21
C GLN A 92 9.45 -1.89 -20.26
N LEU A 93 8.82 -0.86 -19.69
CA LEU A 93 7.58 -0.96 -18.94
C LEU A 93 6.49 -0.15 -19.62
N ASP A 94 5.29 -0.72 -19.74
CA ASP A 94 4.10 -0.04 -20.20
C ASP A 94 3.77 1.15 -19.28
N GLU A 95 3.53 2.34 -19.82
CA GLU A 95 3.24 3.53 -19.01
C GLU A 95 2.02 3.33 -18.09
N ASP A 96 1.05 2.51 -18.51
CA ASP A 96 -0.12 2.15 -17.71
C ASP A 96 0.23 1.41 -16.41
N LEU A 97 1.29 0.60 -16.42
CA LEU A 97 1.71 -0.21 -15.27
C LEU A 97 2.65 0.55 -14.32
N LYS A 98 3.21 1.68 -14.74
CA LYS A 98 4.22 2.45 -14.01
C LYS A 98 3.73 2.89 -12.62
N ASN A 99 2.47 3.26 -12.51
CA ASN A 99 1.85 3.66 -11.24
C ASN A 99 1.46 2.46 -10.35
N TRP A 100 1.49 1.24 -10.87
CA TRP A 100 1.00 0.03 -10.20
C TRP A 100 2.09 -0.90 -9.68
N ILE A 101 3.30 -0.80 -10.22
CA ILE A 101 4.45 -1.60 -9.75
C ILE A 101 4.86 -1.28 -8.31
N GLY A 102 4.46 -0.11 -7.78
CA GLY A 102 4.77 0.26 -6.39
C GLY A 102 6.25 0.56 -6.14
N SER A 103 7.03 0.86 -7.19
CA SER A 103 8.42 1.31 -7.09
C SER A 103 8.73 2.35 -8.16
N ARG A 104 9.72 3.21 -7.90
CA ARG A 104 10.18 4.20 -8.89
C ARG A 104 10.98 3.49 -9.98
N PHE A 105 10.42 3.39 -11.18
CA PHE A 105 11.07 2.79 -12.34
C PHE A 105 11.07 3.75 -13.53
N SER A 106 12.19 3.77 -14.26
CA SER A 106 12.33 4.48 -15.53
C SER A 106 13.00 3.53 -16.50
N SER A 107 12.30 3.23 -17.59
CA SER A 107 12.86 2.51 -18.73
C SER A 107 14.05 3.30 -19.27
N LYS A 108 15.14 2.59 -19.57
CA LYS A 108 16.33 3.12 -20.22
C LYS A 108 16.56 2.36 -21.52
N PHE A 109 17.46 2.88 -22.34
CA PHE A 109 17.82 2.27 -23.61
C PHE A 109 19.33 2.18 -23.79
N VAL A 110 19.74 1.20 -24.57
CA VAL A 110 21.11 1.05 -25.02
C VAL A 110 21.20 1.25 -26.54
N ARG A 111 22.33 1.74 -27.03
CA ARG A 111 22.55 1.99 -28.46
C ARG A 111 23.79 1.28 -28.96
N ASN A 112 23.93 1.31 -30.29
CA ASN A 112 25.10 0.79 -30.98
C ASN A 112 26.41 1.31 -30.34
N PRO A 113 27.38 0.42 -30.08
CA PRO A 113 28.68 0.81 -29.53
C PRO A 113 29.35 1.95 -30.29
N ASP A 114 29.26 1.98 -31.62
CA ASP A 114 29.96 2.95 -32.46
C ASP A 114 29.16 4.27 -32.69
N SER A 115 28.06 4.47 -31.96
CA SER A 115 27.25 5.69 -32.07
C SER A 115 28.04 6.95 -31.69
N LYS A 116 27.94 7.98 -32.53
CA LYS A 116 28.54 9.31 -32.33
C LYS A 116 27.71 10.21 -31.41
N GLU A 117 26.45 9.84 -31.14
CA GLU A 117 25.60 10.61 -30.24
C GLU A 117 26.11 10.51 -28.79
N PRO A 118 26.02 11.59 -28.00
CA PRO A 118 26.45 11.59 -26.60
C PRO A 118 25.56 10.69 -25.75
N ASP A 119 26.13 10.15 -24.67
CA ASP A 119 25.36 9.42 -23.66
C ASP A 119 24.53 10.39 -22.82
N ASP A 120 23.32 10.00 -22.46
CA ASP A 120 22.47 10.71 -21.52
C ASP A 120 22.01 9.79 -20.38
N ASN A 121 21.11 10.29 -19.53
CA ASN A 121 20.63 9.54 -18.37
C ASN A 121 19.69 8.37 -18.71
N GLN A 122 18.94 8.47 -19.81
CA GLN A 122 18.01 7.46 -20.33
C GLN A 122 18.66 6.56 -21.36
N VAL A 123 19.58 7.07 -22.19
CA VAL A 123 20.13 6.36 -23.33
C VAL A 123 21.64 6.35 -23.27
N LYS A 124 22.24 5.15 -23.26
CA LYS A 124 23.69 4.96 -23.22
C LYS A 124 24.18 4.07 -24.35
N ARG A 125 25.44 4.24 -24.75
CA ARG A 125 26.11 3.35 -25.70
C ARG A 125 26.41 2.00 -25.06
N TRP A 126 26.45 0.97 -25.90
CA TRP A 126 26.96 -0.34 -25.51
C TRP A 126 28.40 -0.22 -24.98
N PRO A 127 28.78 -0.95 -23.91
CA PRO A 127 30.05 -0.74 -23.24
C PRO A 127 31.22 -1.11 -24.16
N GLN A 128 32.22 -0.24 -24.17
CA GLN A 128 33.51 -0.42 -24.84
C GLN A 128 34.60 0.23 -24.00
N ILE A 129 35.83 -0.24 -24.16
CA ILE A 129 37.01 0.43 -23.64
C ILE A 129 37.28 1.66 -24.49
N ARG A 130 37.23 2.85 -23.86
CA ARG A 130 37.52 4.14 -24.50
C ARG A 130 38.54 4.88 -23.67
N HIS A 131 39.53 5.49 -24.33
CA HIS A 131 40.62 6.22 -23.66
C HIS A 131 41.34 5.38 -22.58
N GLY A 132 41.48 4.07 -22.81
CA GLY A 132 42.08 3.13 -21.85
C GLY A 132 41.26 2.85 -20.60
N ASN A 133 40.00 3.31 -20.52
CA ASN A 133 39.14 3.08 -19.35
C ASN A 133 38.61 1.64 -19.32
N VAL A 134 39.15 0.85 -18.38
CA VAL A 134 38.79 -0.56 -18.14
C VAL A 134 37.95 -0.77 -16.88
N THR A 135 37.33 0.28 -16.34
CA THR A 135 36.58 0.20 -15.06
C THR A 135 35.28 -0.61 -15.15
N GLN A 136 34.72 -0.75 -16.36
CA GLN A 136 33.44 -1.41 -16.60
C GLN A 136 33.52 -2.92 -16.29
N ARG A 137 32.49 -3.49 -15.64
CA ARG A 137 32.53 -4.87 -15.11
C ARG A 137 32.67 -5.97 -16.16
N LEU A 138 31.96 -5.89 -17.29
CA LEU A 138 32.06 -6.85 -18.39
C LEU A 138 33.46 -6.83 -19.02
N VAL A 139 34.06 -5.65 -19.18
CA VAL A 139 35.45 -5.52 -19.64
C VAL A 139 36.39 -6.28 -18.71
N LYS A 140 36.30 -6.06 -17.40
CA LYS A 140 37.14 -6.74 -16.42
C LYS A 140 36.91 -8.25 -16.40
N LEU A 141 35.66 -8.69 -16.54
CA LEU A 141 35.33 -10.12 -16.66
C LEU A 141 35.99 -10.77 -17.87
N LEU A 142 35.94 -10.12 -19.04
CA LEU A 142 36.60 -10.62 -20.26
C LEU A 142 38.12 -10.70 -20.09
N ILE A 143 38.73 -9.64 -19.52
CA ILE A 143 40.18 -9.60 -19.29
C ILE A 143 40.62 -10.74 -18.33
N LEU A 144 39.90 -10.93 -17.23
CA LEU A 144 40.19 -11.97 -16.22
C LEU A 144 39.87 -13.38 -16.73
N GLY A 145 38.76 -13.55 -17.44
CA GLY A 145 38.31 -14.85 -17.95
C GLY A 145 39.21 -15.40 -19.04
N ALA A 146 39.67 -14.53 -19.95
CA ALA A 146 40.63 -14.86 -21.00
C ALA A 146 42.11 -14.83 -20.54
N LYS A 147 42.36 -14.48 -19.26
CA LYS A 147 43.69 -14.43 -18.63
C LYS A 147 44.71 -13.61 -19.43
N PHE A 148 44.36 -12.39 -19.83
CA PHE A 148 45.32 -11.50 -20.49
C PHE A 148 46.41 -11.04 -19.52
N SER A 149 47.67 -11.08 -19.97
CA SER A 149 48.85 -10.74 -19.15
C SER A 149 49.04 -9.23 -18.95
N SER A 150 48.55 -8.39 -19.87
CA SER A 150 48.64 -6.93 -19.78
C SER A 150 47.53 -6.24 -20.59
N VAL A 151 47.17 -5.01 -20.22
CA VAL A 151 46.18 -4.21 -20.95
C VAL A 151 46.87 -3.33 -21.99
N ASN A 152 47.26 -3.92 -23.11
CA ASN A 152 47.84 -3.21 -24.27
C ASN A 152 46.79 -2.96 -25.37
N THR A 153 47.18 -2.22 -26.43
CA THR A 153 46.28 -1.90 -27.57
C THR A 153 45.65 -3.14 -28.18
N VAL A 154 46.41 -4.22 -28.36
CA VAL A 154 45.91 -5.50 -28.91
C VAL A 154 44.84 -6.11 -28.02
N THR A 155 45.05 -6.12 -26.71
CA THR A 155 44.07 -6.63 -25.74
C THR A 155 42.79 -5.78 -25.76
N ILE A 156 42.93 -4.46 -25.85
CA ILE A 156 41.80 -3.54 -25.95
C ILE A 156 40.99 -3.80 -27.22
N ASP A 157 41.64 -4.02 -28.36
CA ASP A 157 40.99 -4.29 -29.63
C ASP A 157 40.22 -5.62 -29.61
N ILE A 158 40.82 -6.68 -29.06
CA ILE A 158 40.17 -7.99 -28.91
C ILE A 158 38.95 -7.89 -27.99
N VAL A 159 39.07 -7.26 -26.82
CA VAL A 159 37.96 -7.12 -25.87
C VAL A 159 36.84 -6.26 -26.46
N ASN A 160 37.16 -5.17 -27.16
CA ASN A 160 36.17 -4.36 -27.86
C ASN A 160 35.49 -5.11 -29.00
N ALA A 161 36.22 -5.96 -29.73
CA ALA A 161 35.66 -6.83 -30.76
C ALA A 161 34.67 -7.83 -30.15
N TRP A 162 34.99 -8.45 -29.02
CA TRP A 162 34.08 -9.35 -28.29
C TRP A 162 32.84 -8.63 -27.78
N LEU A 163 32.98 -7.44 -27.20
CA LEU A 163 31.83 -6.64 -26.75
C LEU A 163 30.93 -6.23 -27.93
N LYS A 164 31.53 -5.91 -29.08
CA LYS A 164 30.80 -5.60 -30.31
C LYS A 164 30.10 -6.83 -30.89
N GLU A 165 30.74 -8.00 -30.84
CA GLU A 165 30.10 -9.25 -31.26
C GLU A 165 28.91 -9.60 -30.35
N ALA A 166 29.04 -9.43 -29.03
CA ALA A 166 27.93 -9.59 -28.11
C ALA A 166 26.75 -8.66 -28.45
N TRP A 167 27.03 -7.41 -28.79
CA TRP A 167 26.01 -6.47 -29.29
C TRP A 167 25.33 -6.97 -30.58
N LEU A 168 26.13 -7.35 -31.59
CA LEU A 168 25.61 -7.81 -32.89
C LEU A 168 24.75 -9.06 -32.74
N GLN A 169 25.16 -10.03 -31.93
CA GLN A 169 24.38 -11.23 -31.69
C GLN A 169 23.09 -10.93 -30.90
N LEU A 170 23.17 -10.16 -29.81
CA LEU A 170 22.01 -9.87 -28.96
C LEU A 170 20.94 -9.01 -29.68
N THR A 171 21.35 -8.12 -30.58
CA THR A 171 20.42 -7.27 -31.36
C THR A 171 20.04 -7.84 -32.72
N GLY A 172 20.86 -8.74 -33.27
CA GLY A 172 20.72 -9.31 -34.60
C GLY A 172 20.28 -10.76 -34.57
N SER A 173 21.24 -11.69 -34.68
CA SER A 173 20.97 -13.12 -34.88
C SER A 173 20.15 -13.78 -33.76
N LEU A 174 20.36 -13.39 -32.51
CA LEU A 174 19.63 -13.92 -31.36
C LEU A 174 18.33 -13.15 -31.12
N ALA A 175 18.26 -11.89 -31.57
CA ALA A 175 17.12 -10.99 -31.42
C ALA A 175 16.59 -10.86 -29.97
N VAL A 176 17.47 -11.00 -28.97
CA VAL A 176 17.13 -10.88 -27.54
C VAL A 176 16.75 -9.44 -27.19
N LEU A 177 17.45 -8.47 -27.77
CA LEU A 177 17.13 -7.04 -27.63
C LEU A 177 16.34 -6.58 -28.86
N LYS A 178 15.28 -5.81 -28.65
CA LYS A 178 14.46 -5.22 -29.72
C LYS A 178 14.88 -3.78 -29.99
N SER A 179 14.78 -3.38 -31.25
CA SER A 179 15.03 -2.01 -31.70
C SER A 179 13.77 -1.14 -31.61
N ASP A 180 13.94 0.08 -31.12
CA ASP A 180 13.05 1.23 -31.26
C ASP A 180 13.85 2.36 -31.93
N GLY A 181 13.84 2.37 -33.26
CA GLY A 181 14.77 3.20 -34.06
C GLY A 181 16.24 2.88 -33.76
N ASN A 182 17.00 3.87 -33.29
CA ASN A 182 18.42 3.71 -32.91
C ASN A 182 18.59 3.46 -31.40
N ARG A 183 17.54 2.97 -30.73
CA ARG A 183 17.53 2.60 -29.30
C ARG A 183 17.17 1.13 -29.19
N PHE A 184 17.74 0.44 -28.22
CA PHE A 184 17.49 -0.98 -27.99
C PHE A 184 17.15 -1.21 -26.53
N TYR A 185 16.27 -2.16 -26.30
CA TYR A 185 15.82 -2.57 -24.97
C TYR A 185 15.54 -4.07 -24.94
N LEU A 186 15.46 -4.62 -23.74
CA LEU A 186 15.05 -5.98 -23.48
C LEU A 186 13.52 -6.00 -23.24
N PRO A 187 12.73 -6.62 -24.13
CA PRO A 187 11.30 -6.81 -23.91
C PRO A 187 11.07 -7.74 -22.72
N LYS A 188 10.02 -7.48 -21.94
CA LYS A 188 9.65 -8.34 -20.80
C LYS A 188 9.22 -9.74 -21.25
N GLU A 189 8.67 -9.85 -22.46
CA GLU A 189 8.21 -11.10 -23.08
C GLU A 189 9.37 -12.06 -23.37
N HIS A 190 10.59 -11.52 -23.50
CA HIS A 190 11.79 -12.32 -23.73
C HIS A 190 12.38 -12.89 -22.43
N LEU A 191 11.86 -12.53 -21.26
CA LEU A 191 12.28 -13.11 -19.98
C LEU A 191 11.65 -14.49 -19.81
N THR A 192 12.48 -15.51 -19.63
CA THR A 192 12.02 -16.86 -19.27
C THR A 192 12.43 -17.18 -17.84
N PHE A 193 11.71 -18.09 -17.19
CA PHE A 193 11.94 -18.44 -15.79
C PHE A 193 12.11 -19.95 -15.65
N SER A 194 13.09 -20.38 -14.86
CA SER A 194 13.28 -21.78 -14.50
C SER A 194 13.81 -21.90 -13.08
N LEU A 195 13.61 -23.06 -12.47
CA LEU A 195 14.12 -23.36 -11.13
C LEU A 195 15.60 -23.73 -11.22
N VAL A 196 16.36 -23.43 -10.15
CA VAL A 196 17.82 -23.56 -10.16
C VAL A 196 18.23 -24.82 -9.40
N GLN A 197 19.02 -25.68 -10.05
CA GLN A 197 19.63 -26.85 -9.42
C GLN A 197 21.13 -26.65 -9.15
N LYS A 198 21.80 -25.87 -10.01
CA LYS A 198 23.22 -25.53 -9.89
C LYS A 198 23.37 -24.02 -9.87
N ALA A 199 24.07 -23.52 -8.86
CA ALA A 199 24.35 -22.11 -8.68
C ALA A 199 25.80 -21.89 -8.25
N TYR A 200 26.19 -20.62 -8.14
CA TYR A 200 27.50 -20.22 -7.67
C TYR A 200 27.38 -19.25 -6.49
N ILE A 201 28.12 -19.50 -5.42
CA ILE A 201 28.22 -18.64 -4.25
C ILE A 201 29.13 -17.47 -4.58
N CYS A 202 28.58 -16.26 -4.58
CA CYS A 202 29.37 -15.06 -4.84
C CYS A 202 30.25 -14.72 -3.63
N PRO A 203 31.60 -14.67 -3.78
CA PRO A 203 32.52 -14.38 -2.67
C PRO A 203 32.38 -12.96 -2.11
N VAL A 204 31.77 -12.04 -2.88
CA VAL A 204 31.64 -10.62 -2.52
C VAL A 204 30.33 -10.31 -1.77
N THR A 205 29.24 -11.00 -2.12
CA THR A 205 27.91 -10.71 -1.57
C THR A 205 27.36 -11.84 -0.70
N ASN A 206 27.99 -13.02 -0.70
CA ASN A 206 27.45 -14.26 -0.13
C ASN A 206 26.02 -14.54 -0.60
N LYS A 207 25.74 -14.26 -1.88
CA LYS A 207 24.46 -14.54 -2.56
C LYS A 207 24.69 -15.48 -3.73
N LEU A 208 23.63 -16.16 -4.15
CA LEU A 208 23.68 -17.13 -5.23
C LEU A 208 23.62 -16.43 -6.59
N LEU A 209 24.41 -16.94 -7.54
CA LEU A 209 24.42 -16.58 -8.95
C LEU A 209 23.98 -17.80 -9.75
N ALA A 210 22.98 -17.67 -10.61
CA ALA A 210 22.56 -18.77 -11.50
C ALA A 210 23.66 -19.11 -12.53
N THR A 211 24.42 -18.11 -12.96
CA THR A 211 25.45 -18.25 -14.00
C THR A 211 26.65 -17.40 -13.65
N ALA A 212 27.85 -17.92 -13.89
CA ALA A 212 29.11 -17.23 -13.67
C ALA A 212 30.08 -17.54 -14.83
N PHE A 213 30.42 -16.52 -15.61
CA PHE A 213 31.39 -16.66 -16.71
C PHE A 213 32.75 -17.10 -16.16
N ARG A 214 33.22 -18.30 -16.54
CA ARG A 214 34.45 -18.91 -16.02
C ARG A 214 34.49 -19.02 -14.48
N GLY A 215 33.31 -19.11 -13.85
CA GLY A 215 33.19 -19.10 -12.39
C GLY A 215 33.53 -17.74 -11.75
N LEU A 216 33.76 -16.67 -12.52
CA LEU A 216 34.08 -15.36 -11.96
C LEU A 216 32.84 -14.65 -11.44
N THR A 217 33.00 -13.96 -10.31
CA THR A 217 31.97 -13.04 -9.81
C THR A 217 31.85 -11.80 -10.69
N PRO A 218 30.64 -11.38 -11.08
CA PRO A 218 30.42 -10.13 -11.80
C PRO A 218 30.62 -8.89 -10.91
N TYR A 219 30.71 -9.04 -9.59
CA TYR A 219 30.88 -7.94 -8.64
C TYR A 219 32.36 -7.62 -8.35
N LEU A 220 33.10 -7.31 -9.41
CA LEU A 220 34.54 -7.02 -9.34
C LEU A 220 34.85 -5.62 -8.74
N PRO A 221 35.98 -5.45 -8.03
CA PRO A 221 36.45 -4.15 -7.52
C PRO A 221 36.56 -3.10 -8.62
N MET A 222 36.40 -1.81 -8.26
CA MET A 222 36.41 -0.71 -9.24
C MET A 222 37.75 -0.63 -10.00
N HIS A 223 38.86 -0.75 -9.29
CA HIS A 223 40.22 -0.73 -9.84
C HIS A 223 40.88 -2.09 -9.62
N ILE A 224 41.45 -2.64 -10.69
CA ILE A 224 42.23 -3.88 -10.68
C ILE A 224 43.53 -3.60 -11.43
N GLN A 225 44.67 -3.93 -10.83
CA GLN A 225 45.98 -3.88 -11.48
C GLN A 225 46.24 -5.25 -12.12
N PHE A 226 45.90 -5.40 -13.39
CA PHE A 226 45.95 -6.69 -14.08
C PHE A 226 47.37 -7.26 -14.17
N GLU A 227 48.36 -6.40 -14.38
CA GLU A 227 49.77 -6.77 -14.55
C GLU A 227 50.42 -7.26 -13.24
N ARG A 228 49.83 -6.93 -12.09
CA ARG A 228 50.33 -7.29 -10.75
C ARG A 228 49.38 -8.20 -9.99
N LEU A 229 48.40 -8.78 -10.68
CA LEU A 229 47.39 -9.62 -10.05
C LEU A 229 48.00 -10.95 -9.62
N THR A 230 48.01 -11.19 -8.31
CA THR A 230 48.46 -12.48 -7.74
C THR A 230 47.39 -13.55 -7.91
N SER A 231 47.79 -14.83 -7.93
CA SER A 231 46.84 -15.96 -7.98
C SER A 231 45.83 -15.92 -6.83
N THR A 232 46.28 -15.56 -5.62
CA THR A 232 45.40 -15.39 -4.44
C THR A 232 44.34 -14.30 -4.64
N GLN A 233 44.68 -13.20 -5.31
CA GLN A 233 43.70 -12.15 -5.62
C GLN A 233 42.73 -12.58 -6.71
N TYR A 234 43.20 -13.34 -7.70
CA TYR A 234 42.34 -13.92 -8.74
C TYR A 234 41.34 -14.91 -8.14
N ASP A 235 41.81 -15.82 -7.27
CA ASP A 235 40.99 -16.83 -6.61
C ASP A 235 39.91 -16.21 -5.71
N ALA A 236 40.16 -15.03 -5.14
CA ALA A 236 39.15 -14.27 -4.40
C ALA A 236 37.96 -13.79 -5.27
N PHE A 237 38.10 -13.81 -6.60
CA PHE A 237 37.02 -13.50 -7.54
C PHE A 237 36.25 -14.73 -8.01
N ILE A 238 36.71 -15.94 -7.68
CA ILE A 238 36.07 -17.18 -8.10
C ILE A 238 34.88 -17.49 -7.18
N ALA A 239 33.74 -17.68 -7.82
CA ALA A 239 32.51 -18.10 -7.18
C ALA A 239 32.49 -19.64 -7.06
N GLN A 240 32.13 -20.12 -5.87
CA GLN A 240 32.12 -21.54 -5.55
C GLN A 240 30.83 -22.18 -6.07
N ALA A 241 30.92 -23.25 -6.85
CA ALA A 241 29.74 -23.99 -7.29
C ALA A 241 29.02 -24.64 -6.09
N VAL A 242 27.69 -24.60 -6.12
CA VAL A 242 26.82 -25.20 -5.10
C VAL A 242 25.59 -25.80 -5.75
N THR A 243 25.13 -26.93 -5.22
CA THR A 243 23.90 -27.60 -5.65
C THR A 243 22.75 -27.17 -4.76
N LEU A 244 21.60 -26.90 -5.36
CA LEU A 244 20.37 -26.49 -4.70
C LEU A 244 19.38 -27.66 -4.65
N PRO A 245 18.51 -27.71 -3.63
CA PRO A 245 17.49 -28.74 -3.51
C PRO A 245 16.45 -28.66 -4.64
N GLU A 246 15.93 -29.82 -5.05
CA GLU A 246 14.92 -29.94 -6.10
C GLU A 246 13.51 -29.64 -5.60
N ILE A 247 13.24 -28.37 -5.31
CA ILE A 247 11.97 -27.92 -4.70
C ILE A 247 10.70 -28.35 -5.46
N TRP A 248 10.78 -28.60 -6.78
CA TRP A 248 9.64 -29.01 -7.60
C TRP A 248 9.20 -30.45 -7.35
N GLN A 249 10.05 -31.31 -6.78
CA GLN A 249 9.67 -32.66 -6.39
C GLN A 249 8.71 -32.67 -5.19
N HIS A 250 8.64 -31.56 -4.46
CA HIS A 250 7.81 -31.39 -3.26
C HIS A 250 6.59 -30.51 -3.55
N ASP A 251 6.05 -30.58 -4.77
CA ASP A 251 4.78 -29.94 -5.08
C ASP A 251 3.66 -30.47 -4.18
N ARG A 252 2.85 -29.55 -3.69
CA ARG A 252 1.72 -29.80 -2.79
C ARG A 252 0.39 -29.38 -3.42
N SER A 253 0.36 -29.12 -4.73
CA SER A 253 -0.85 -28.71 -5.45
C SER A 253 -1.99 -29.73 -5.33
N GLN A 254 -1.69 -30.98 -5.02
CA GLN A 254 -2.63 -32.08 -4.83
C GLN A 254 -2.87 -32.43 -3.35
N ASP A 255 -2.14 -31.81 -2.42
CA ASP A 255 -2.25 -32.10 -0.98
C ASP A 255 -3.21 -31.08 -0.32
N ASP A 256 -3.89 -31.50 0.75
CA ASP A 256 -4.63 -30.56 1.60
C ASP A 256 -3.66 -29.55 2.24
N TYR A 257 -4.12 -28.31 2.45
CA TYR A 257 -3.23 -27.19 2.82
C TYR A 257 -2.36 -27.48 4.05
N VAL A 258 -2.95 -28.06 5.10
CA VAL A 258 -2.26 -28.36 6.37
C VAL A 258 -1.27 -29.51 6.18
N ASP A 259 -1.72 -30.60 5.57
CA ASP A 259 -0.90 -31.81 5.39
C ASP A 259 0.27 -31.55 4.42
N GLY A 260 0.01 -30.85 3.32
CA GLY A 260 1.05 -30.42 2.38
C GLY A 260 2.08 -29.50 3.03
N LEU A 261 1.67 -28.65 3.98
CA LEU A 261 2.57 -27.76 4.71
C LEU A 261 3.43 -28.53 5.74
N ILE A 262 2.88 -29.53 6.42
CA ILE A 262 3.65 -30.44 7.30
C ILE A 262 4.69 -31.20 6.48
N LYS A 263 4.29 -31.80 5.35
CA LYS A 263 5.17 -32.52 4.43
C LYS A 263 6.35 -31.68 3.94
N VAL A 264 6.10 -30.42 3.55
CA VAL A 264 7.18 -29.49 3.16
C VAL A 264 8.11 -29.18 4.31
N ARG A 265 7.58 -28.95 5.53
CA ARG A 265 8.40 -28.68 6.72
C ARG A 265 9.27 -29.86 7.12
N ASP A 266 8.71 -31.06 7.08
CA ASP A 266 9.44 -32.29 7.40
C ASP A 266 10.59 -32.50 6.41
N TRP A 267 10.32 -32.31 5.12
CA TRP A 267 11.36 -32.33 4.09
C TRP A 267 12.45 -31.28 4.33
N LEU A 268 12.07 -30.01 4.55
CA LEU A 268 13.02 -28.93 4.87
C LEU A 268 13.87 -29.22 6.12
N GLY A 269 13.35 -30.02 7.06
CA GLY A 269 14.06 -30.43 8.27
C GLY A 269 15.04 -31.59 8.04
N GLN A 270 14.79 -32.44 7.05
CA GLN A 270 15.54 -33.67 6.79
C GLN A 270 16.54 -33.55 5.62
N ASP A 271 16.32 -32.59 4.71
CA ASP A 271 17.12 -32.47 3.49
C ASP A 271 18.57 -32.01 3.78
N PRO A 272 19.58 -32.78 3.35
CA PRO A 272 20.99 -32.47 3.63
C PRO A 272 21.49 -31.25 2.87
N LEU A 273 20.96 -30.95 1.67
CA LEU A 273 21.36 -29.78 0.89
C LEU A 273 20.83 -28.50 1.58
N VAL A 274 19.58 -28.53 2.06
CA VAL A 274 19.01 -27.44 2.85
C VAL A 274 19.84 -27.21 4.12
N ALA A 275 20.19 -28.26 4.86
CA ALA A 275 21.03 -28.17 6.05
C ALA A 275 22.41 -27.55 5.75
N GLN A 276 23.05 -27.97 4.66
CA GLN A 276 24.32 -27.40 4.20
C GLN A 276 24.19 -25.91 3.87
N LEU A 277 23.17 -25.51 3.10
CA LEU A 277 22.94 -24.11 2.72
C LEU A 277 22.62 -23.23 3.94
N ARG A 278 21.89 -23.75 4.93
CA ARG A 278 21.64 -23.07 6.21
C ARG A 278 22.94 -22.80 6.98
N SER A 279 23.85 -23.78 7.03
CA SER A 279 25.16 -23.61 7.70
C SER A 279 26.02 -22.49 7.10
N GLN A 280 25.80 -22.17 5.81
CA GLN A 280 26.50 -21.11 5.08
C GLN A 280 25.69 -19.80 4.97
N ASN A 281 24.52 -19.73 5.62
CA ASN A 281 23.58 -18.60 5.56
C ASN A 281 23.10 -18.27 4.13
N LEU A 282 22.98 -19.30 3.29
CA LEU A 282 22.47 -19.22 1.91
C LEU A 282 21.00 -19.65 1.80
N TRP A 283 20.51 -20.38 2.80
CA TRP A 283 19.10 -20.72 2.97
C TRP A 283 18.61 -20.20 4.33
N THR A 284 17.54 -19.40 4.30
CA THR A 284 17.00 -18.68 5.47
C THR A 284 15.52 -18.98 5.66
N ASP A 285 14.91 -18.44 6.72
CA ASP A 285 13.47 -18.54 6.96
C ASP A 285 12.63 -17.95 5.81
N ILE A 286 13.20 -17.04 5.02
CA ILE A 286 12.57 -16.52 3.80
C ILE A 286 12.44 -17.63 2.74
N ASN A 287 13.45 -18.46 2.56
CA ASN A 287 13.41 -19.58 1.61
C ASN A 287 12.36 -20.60 2.07
N ASP A 288 12.34 -20.94 3.36
CA ASP A 288 11.33 -21.81 3.95
C ASP A 288 9.92 -21.29 3.64
N ARG A 289 9.65 -20.00 3.89
CA ARG A 289 8.34 -19.37 3.59
C ARG A 289 8.00 -19.36 2.11
N VAL A 290 8.98 -19.22 1.22
CA VAL A 290 8.72 -19.26 -0.23
C VAL A 290 8.29 -20.66 -0.65
N VAL A 291 8.96 -21.71 -0.15
CA VAL A 291 8.62 -23.10 -0.48
C VAL A 291 7.35 -23.57 0.22
N GLU A 292 7.08 -23.10 1.44
CA GLU A 292 5.80 -23.29 2.14
C GLU A 292 4.61 -22.62 1.43
N GLY A 293 4.84 -21.81 0.41
CA GLY A 293 3.84 -21.03 -0.32
C GLY A 293 3.48 -19.75 0.44
N GLY A 294 4.08 -18.64 0.00
CA GLY A 294 3.93 -17.34 0.64
C GLY A 294 2.48 -16.85 0.76
N PHE A 295 2.22 -16.06 1.79
CA PHE A 295 0.91 -15.46 2.03
C PHE A 295 0.68 -14.22 1.15
N TYR A 296 -0.47 -14.15 0.49
CA TYR A 296 -0.90 -12.93 -0.17
C TYR A 296 -1.56 -12.00 0.85
N TYR A 297 -0.92 -10.88 1.17
CA TYR A 297 -1.50 -9.86 2.05
C TYR A 297 -2.20 -8.78 1.24
N ARG A 298 -3.45 -8.49 1.60
CA ARG A 298 -4.22 -7.36 1.11
C ARG A 298 -4.66 -6.50 2.29
N THR A 299 -4.20 -5.26 2.26
CA THR A 299 -4.41 -4.26 3.31
C THR A 299 -5.52 -3.28 2.92
N ALA A 300 -6.34 -2.84 3.87
CA ALA A 300 -7.19 -1.66 3.71
C ALA A 300 -7.19 -0.78 4.96
N GLU A 301 -7.47 0.51 4.78
CA GLU A 301 -7.61 1.47 5.88
C GLU A 301 -9.04 1.46 6.42
N HIS A 302 -9.17 1.48 7.74
CA HIS A 302 -10.43 1.63 8.45
C HIS A 302 -10.34 2.81 9.44
N SER A 303 -10.73 3.99 8.97
CA SER A 303 -10.72 5.22 9.76
C SER A 303 -12.00 6.03 9.52
N ALA A 304 -12.30 6.95 10.45
CA ALA A 304 -13.46 7.83 10.34
C ALA A 304 -13.37 8.82 9.16
N GLN A 305 -12.25 8.85 8.43
CA GLN A 305 -12.08 9.66 7.22
C GLN A 305 -12.67 8.98 5.98
N GLN A 306 -12.94 7.67 6.03
CA GLN A 306 -13.55 6.92 4.94
C GLN A 306 -15.08 6.99 5.04
N SER A 307 -15.78 6.84 3.90
CA SER A 307 -17.25 6.83 3.88
C SER A 307 -17.80 5.58 4.57
N SER A 308 -19.01 5.69 5.15
CA SER A 308 -19.72 4.58 5.80
C SER A 308 -19.87 3.37 4.89
N GLU A 309 -20.21 3.60 3.62
CA GLU A 309 -20.42 2.53 2.63
C GLU A 309 -19.12 1.77 2.37
N ARG A 310 -18.00 2.50 2.32
CA ARG A 310 -16.67 1.92 2.08
C ARG A 310 -16.23 1.08 3.28
N LEU A 311 -16.40 1.59 4.51
CA LEU A 311 -16.08 0.85 5.73
C LEU A 311 -16.88 -0.46 5.82
N GLN A 312 -18.20 -0.41 5.59
CA GLN A 312 -19.05 -1.62 5.54
C GLN A 312 -18.60 -2.62 4.47
N SER A 313 -18.15 -2.14 3.31
CA SER A 313 -17.60 -3.01 2.27
C SER A 313 -16.30 -3.70 2.71
N TYR A 314 -15.42 -2.99 3.41
CA TYR A 314 -14.15 -3.52 3.91
C TYR A 314 -14.36 -4.51 5.04
N GLU A 315 -15.29 -4.24 5.96
CA GLU A 315 -15.69 -5.20 7.01
C GLU A 315 -16.19 -6.50 6.38
N ARG A 316 -17.07 -6.42 5.36
CA ARG A 316 -17.57 -7.60 4.64
C ARG A 316 -16.46 -8.36 3.93
N MET A 317 -15.58 -7.65 3.22
CA MET A 317 -14.44 -8.28 2.54
C MET A 317 -13.48 -8.95 3.52
N PHE A 318 -13.29 -8.39 4.71
CA PHE A 318 -12.45 -8.97 5.76
C PHE A 318 -13.07 -10.23 6.36
N LYS A 319 -14.38 -10.21 6.69
CA LYS A 319 -15.12 -11.40 7.12
C LYS A 319 -15.06 -12.54 6.11
N ASN A 320 -15.08 -12.21 4.81
CA ASN A 320 -15.00 -13.19 3.72
C ASN A 320 -13.56 -13.63 3.39
N GLY A 321 -12.53 -13.18 4.12
CA GLY A 321 -11.12 -13.49 3.85
C GLY A 321 -10.55 -12.84 2.59
N GLN A 322 -11.29 -11.95 1.92
CA GLN A 322 -10.84 -11.22 0.74
C GLN A 322 -9.91 -10.05 1.09
N LEU A 323 -10.00 -9.55 2.33
CA LEU A 323 -9.03 -8.69 3.00
C LEU A 323 -8.52 -9.47 4.21
N ASN A 324 -7.21 -9.45 4.45
CA ASN A 324 -6.61 -10.16 5.59
C ASN A 324 -5.79 -9.24 6.51
N VAL A 325 -5.68 -7.96 6.17
CA VAL A 325 -5.11 -6.94 7.05
C VAL A 325 -5.98 -5.69 6.99
N LEU A 326 -6.50 -5.24 8.12
CA LEU A 326 -7.15 -3.94 8.26
C LEU A 326 -6.29 -3.04 9.16
N ASN A 327 -5.95 -1.86 8.65
CA ASN A 327 -5.26 -0.83 9.42
C ASN A 327 -6.29 0.12 10.02
N CYS A 328 -6.48 0.03 11.33
CA CYS A 328 -7.63 0.60 12.01
C CYS A 328 -7.23 1.74 12.94
N SER A 329 -8.06 2.78 12.99
CA SER A 329 -8.01 3.76 14.08
C SER A 329 -8.83 3.28 15.29
N THR A 330 -9.15 4.19 16.21
CA THR A 330 -10.08 3.92 17.34
C THR A 330 -11.48 3.49 16.90
N THR A 331 -11.80 3.59 15.60
CA THR A 331 -13.09 3.17 15.02
C THR A 331 -13.43 1.70 15.25
N MET A 332 -12.43 0.82 15.41
CA MET A 332 -12.64 -0.60 15.71
C MET A 332 -12.50 -0.96 17.19
N GLU A 333 -12.30 0.01 18.08
CA GLU A 333 -12.29 -0.27 19.52
C GLU A 333 -13.67 -0.67 20.01
N MET A 334 -14.73 -0.10 19.45
CA MET A 334 -16.11 -0.29 19.91
C MET A 334 -17.00 -0.99 18.88
N GLY A 335 -17.78 -1.98 19.33
CA GLY A 335 -19.05 -2.39 18.71
C GLY A 335 -19.05 -3.12 17.37
N VAL A 336 -18.01 -3.04 16.54
CA VAL A 336 -18.03 -3.72 15.22
C VAL A 336 -17.75 -5.21 15.39
N ASP A 337 -18.69 -6.06 14.97
CA ASP A 337 -18.43 -7.48 14.80
C ASP A 337 -17.76 -7.69 13.44
N ILE A 338 -16.52 -8.17 13.44
CA ILE A 338 -15.68 -8.43 12.26
C ILE A 338 -15.28 -9.92 12.15
N GLY A 339 -15.93 -10.80 12.92
CA GLY A 339 -15.61 -12.23 12.95
C GLY A 339 -14.41 -12.58 13.86
N GLY A 340 -13.92 -13.82 13.73
CA GLY A 340 -12.71 -14.28 14.43
C GLY A 340 -11.47 -13.59 13.87
N ILE A 341 -10.67 -13.01 14.76
CA ILE A 341 -9.39 -12.39 14.41
C ILE A 341 -8.29 -13.18 15.11
N SER A 342 -7.39 -13.76 14.34
CA SER A 342 -6.31 -14.56 14.91
C SER A 342 -5.18 -13.69 15.49
N ALA A 343 -5.00 -12.45 14.99
CA ALA A 343 -3.95 -11.55 15.47
C ALA A 343 -4.36 -10.07 15.47
N VAL A 344 -4.04 -9.38 16.56
CA VAL A 344 -4.11 -7.91 16.67
C VAL A 344 -2.71 -7.36 16.87
N VAL A 345 -2.31 -6.45 15.99
CA VAL A 345 -1.02 -5.75 16.05
C VAL A 345 -1.25 -4.28 16.39
N MET A 346 -0.72 -3.84 17.52
CA MET A 346 -0.74 -2.46 17.97
C MET A 346 0.60 -1.80 17.65
N ASN A 347 0.59 -0.76 16.80
CA ASN A 347 1.80 -0.03 16.41
C ASN A 347 2.36 0.88 17.52
N ASN A 348 1.61 1.08 18.59
CA ASN A 348 1.99 1.85 19.76
C ASN A 348 1.19 1.34 20.96
N VAL A 349 1.72 1.57 22.16
CA VAL A 349 0.97 1.31 23.38
C VAL A 349 -0.26 2.25 23.42
N PRO A 350 -1.49 1.72 23.59
CA PRO A 350 -2.68 2.53 23.80
C PRO A 350 -2.53 3.45 25.03
N PRO A 351 -3.16 4.63 25.04
CA PRO A 351 -2.98 5.60 26.11
C PRO A 351 -3.55 5.14 27.45
N HIS A 352 -4.62 4.35 27.44
CA HIS A 352 -5.28 3.85 28.65
C HIS A 352 -5.41 2.31 28.63
N PRO A 353 -5.35 1.64 29.79
CA PRO A 353 -5.50 0.17 29.91
C PRO A 353 -6.77 -0.35 29.24
N ALA A 354 -7.88 0.38 29.41
CA ALA A 354 -9.16 0.04 28.81
C ALA A 354 -9.08 -0.07 27.28
N ASN A 355 -8.40 0.87 26.60
CA ASN A 355 -8.21 0.81 25.16
C ASN A 355 -7.36 -0.41 24.77
N TYR A 356 -6.33 -0.75 25.55
CA TYR A 356 -5.53 -1.95 25.32
C TYR A 356 -6.40 -3.20 25.39
N LEU A 357 -7.15 -3.39 26.46
CA LEU A 357 -8.00 -4.57 26.65
C LEU A 357 -9.07 -4.67 25.55
N GLN A 358 -9.69 -3.55 25.16
CA GLN A 358 -10.67 -3.53 24.06
C GLN A 358 -10.05 -3.91 22.71
N ARG A 359 -8.84 -3.42 22.41
CA ARG A 359 -8.12 -3.74 21.15
C ARG A 359 -7.62 -5.18 21.15
N ALA A 360 -6.92 -5.60 22.21
CA ALA A 360 -6.37 -6.94 22.35
C ALA A 360 -7.49 -8.00 22.35
N GLY A 361 -8.60 -7.71 23.04
CA GLY A 361 -9.80 -8.56 23.06
C GLY A 361 -10.57 -8.64 21.75
N ARG A 362 -10.09 -8.02 20.66
CA ARG A 362 -10.57 -8.29 19.30
C ARG A 362 -10.04 -9.60 18.76
N ALA A 363 -8.85 -10.02 19.19
CA ALA A 363 -8.33 -11.32 18.84
C ALA A 363 -9.07 -12.41 19.64
N GLY A 364 -9.37 -13.56 19.03
CA GLY A 364 -9.92 -14.72 19.74
C GLY A 364 -11.37 -14.59 20.23
N ARG A 365 -12.20 -13.77 19.59
CA ARG A 365 -13.64 -13.64 19.95
C ARG A 365 -14.51 -14.83 19.51
N SER A 366 -13.99 -15.70 18.65
CA SER A 366 -14.64 -16.92 18.15
C SER A 366 -13.88 -18.15 18.66
N LYS A 367 -14.34 -19.38 18.40
CA LYS A 367 -13.70 -20.66 18.80
C LYS A 367 -12.30 -20.89 18.19
N GLU A 368 -11.55 -19.84 17.86
CA GLU A 368 -10.16 -19.91 17.42
C GLU A 368 -9.30 -20.47 18.54
N SER A 369 -8.53 -21.52 18.24
CA SER A 369 -7.72 -22.24 19.23
C SER A 369 -6.55 -21.40 19.75
N ARG A 370 -6.15 -20.34 19.03
CA ARG A 370 -5.03 -19.45 19.37
C ARG A 370 -5.30 -18.04 18.85
N ALA A 371 -5.02 -17.05 19.70
CA ALA A 371 -5.11 -15.63 19.38
C ALA A 371 -3.84 -14.92 19.86
N ILE A 372 -3.33 -13.98 19.05
CA ILE A 372 -2.10 -13.23 19.36
C ILE A 372 -2.44 -11.75 19.48
N SER A 373 -1.98 -11.13 20.55
CA SER A 373 -1.94 -9.67 20.67
C SER A 373 -0.48 -9.24 20.77
N TYR A 374 -0.06 -8.38 19.84
CA TYR A 374 1.32 -7.93 19.74
C TYR A 374 1.38 -6.39 19.74
N THR A 375 2.16 -5.82 20.65
CA THR A 375 2.31 -4.36 20.80
C THR A 375 3.74 -3.94 20.54
N LEU A 376 3.93 -3.09 19.52
CA LEU A 376 5.19 -2.43 19.24
C LEU A 376 5.38 -1.25 20.19
N CYS A 377 6.37 -1.34 21.08
CA CYS A 377 6.74 -0.28 22.00
C CYS A 377 7.82 0.61 21.37
N LYS A 378 7.52 1.90 21.18
CA LYS A 378 8.47 2.90 20.66
C LYS A 378 9.35 3.45 21.78
N GLY A 379 10.37 4.22 21.43
CA GLY A 379 11.29 4.83 22.40
C GLY A 379 10.72 5.96 23.27
N ASN A 380 9.41 6.13 23.34
CA ASN A 380 8.76 7.20 24.13
C ASN A 380 8.60 6.77 25.62
N PRO A 381 8.38 7.72 26.56
CA PRO A 381 8.31 7.39 27.98
C PRO A 381 7.20 6.39 28.36
N HIS A 382 6.00 6.55 27.81
CA HIS A 382 4.84 5.68 28.08
C HIS A 382 5.10 4.25 27.64
N ASP A 383 5.53 4.07 26.39
CA ASP A 383 5.84 2.77 25.81
C ASP A 383 7.00 2.08 26.57
N ARG A 384 8.02 2.83 27.02
CA ARG A 384 9.09 2.28 27.87
C ARG A 384 8.59 1.81 29.23
N GLN A 385 7.69 2.56 29.86
CA GLN A 385 7.10 2.17 31.14
C GLN A 385 6.29 0.88 30.99
N VAL A 386 5.49 0.76 29.92
CA VAL A 386 4.72 -0.47 29.65
C VAL A 386 5.63 -1.62 29.21
N PHE A 387 6.72 -1.35 28.50
CA PHE A 387 7.71 -2.39 28.19
C PHE A 387 8.40 -2.92 29.46
N ALA A 388 8.66 -2.05 30.44
CA ALA A 388 9.21 -2.44 31.73
C ALA A 388 8.19 -3.17 32.63
N ASN A 389 6.90 -2.85 32.50
CA ASN A 389 5.80 -3.58 33.15
C ASN A 389 4.71 -4.02 32.15
N PRO A 390 4.88 -5.17 31.48
CA PRO A 390 3.91 -5.68 30.51
C PRO A 390 2.54 -6.04 31.10
N LEU A 391 2.43 -6.22 32.42
CA LEU A 391 1.17 -6.52 33.12
C LEU A 391 0.30 -5.28 33.40
N TRP A 392 0.82 -4.09 33.10
CA TRP A 392 0.12 -2.81 33.23
C TRP A 392 -1.36 -2.81 32.80
N PRO A 393 -1.76 -3.34 31.62
CA PRO A 393 -3.14 -3.24 31.20
C PRO A 393 -4.09 -4.13 32.01
N PHE A 394 -3.58 -5.14 32.73
CA PHE A 394 -4.36 -6.09 33.52
C PHE A 394 -4.45 -5.71 35.00
N GLU A 395 -3.42 -5.03 35.52
CA GLU A 395 -3.35 -4.64 36.93
C GLU A 395 -3.89 -3.24 37.20
N THR A 396 -3.89 -2.36 36.20
CA THR A 396 -4.34 -0.97 36.39
C THR A 396 -5.86 -0.91 36.54
N VAL A 397 -6.32 -0.37 37.66
CA VAL A 397 -7.75 -0.17 37.94
C VAL A 397 -8.34 0.83 36.93
N ILE A 398 -9.36 0.39 36.18
CA ILE A 398 -10.09 1.24 35.26
C ILE A 398 -11.20 1.96 36.04
N PRO A 399 -11.13 3.29 36.22
CA PRO A 399 -12.17 4.02 36.95
C PRO A 399 -13.49 4.00 36.17
N ALA A 400 -14.61 4.03 36.91
CA ALA A 400 -15.91 4.15 36.29
C ALA A 400 -16.03 5.50 35.54
N PRO A 401 -16.61 5.52 34.32
CA PRO A 401 -16.80 6.75 33.58
C PRO A 401 -17.75 7.68 34.35
N MET A 402 -17.34 8.93 34.56
CA MET A 402 -18.18 9.96 35.17
C MET A 402 -18.77 10.88 34.11
N VAL A 403 -20.07 11.13 34.17
CA VAL A 403 -20.73 12.12 33.30
C VAL A 403 -20.67 13.49 33.99
N ALA A 404 -20.01 14.44 33.34
CA ALA A 404 -19.91 15.80 33.85
C ALA A 404 -21.25 16.56 33.66
N MET A 405 -22.01 16.73 34.74
CA MET A 405 -23.28 17.47 34.76
C MET A 405 -23.11 18.98 34.98
N ASN A 406 -21.86 19.47 34.97
CA ASN A 406 -21.51 20.86 35.22
C ASN A 406 -21.41 21.73 33.94
N SER A 407 -21.60 21.14 32.75
CA SER A 407 -21.51 21.86 31.49
C SER A 407 -22.86 22.47 31.10
N GLU A 408 -22.99 23.79 31.29
CA GLU A 408 -24.22 24.52 30.96
C GLU A 408 -24.60 24.34 29.49
N ARG A 409 -23.60 24.40 28.60
CA ARG A 409 -23.78 24.20 27.17
C ARG A 409 -24.39 22.83 26.84
N LEU A 410 -23.93 21.75 27.48
CA LEU A 410 -24.47 20.40 27.21
C LEU A 410 -25.90 20.27 27.72
N VAL A 411 -26.18 20.77 28.93
CA VAL A 411 -27.53 20.72 29.50
C VAL A 411 -28.50 21.55 28.66
N GLN A 412 -28.11 22.75 28.22
CA GLN A 412 -28.94 23.59 27.36
C GLN A 412 -29.23 22.92 26.00
N ARG A 413 -28.32 22.09 25.47
CA ARG A 413 -28.59 21.31 24.25
C ARG A 413 -29.67 20.26 24.44
N HIS A 414 -29.75 19.64 25.62
CA HIS A 414 -30.84 18.73 25.95
C HIS A 414 -32.18 19.48 26.11
N VAL A 415 -32.15 20.67 26.70
CA VAL A 415 -33.32 21.57 26.76
C VAL A 415 -33.81 21.92 25.36
N ASN A 416 -32.91 22.34 24.47
CA ASN A 416 -33.22 22.68 23.08
C ASN A 416 -33.82 21.47 22.33
N SER A 417 -33.25 20.27 22.51
CA SER A 417 -33.78 19.02 21.94
C SER A 417 -35.21 18.73 22.39
N LEU A 418 -35.48 18.86 23.70
CA LEU A 418 -36.80 18.58 24.25
C LEU A 418 -37.85 19.57 23.74
N LEU A 419 -37.53 20.87 23.72
CA LEU A 419 -38.39 21.92 23.18
C LEU A 419 -38.68 21.73 21.69
N LEU A 420 -37.64 21.43 20.90
CA LEU A 420 -37.80 21.18 19.46
C LEU A 420 -38.63 19.92 19.19
N SER A 421 -38.40 18.84 19.96
CA SER A 421 -39.15 17.59 19.83
C SER A 421 -40.62 17.81 20.15
N ASP A 422 -40.94 18.48 21.24
CA ASP A 422 -42.33 18.73 21.64
C ASP A 422 -43.06 19.59 20.62
N TYR A 423 -42.39 20.61 20.10
CA TYR A 423 -42.95 21.45 19.05
C TYR A 423 -43.26 20.66 17.77
N LEU A 424 -42.31 19.85 17.28
CA LEU A 424 -42.48 19.06 16.06
C LEU A 424 -43.51 17.93 16.21
N CYS A 425 -43.65 17.35 17.41
CA CYS A 425 -44.57 16.25 17.65
C CYS A 425 -46.00 16.71 17.93
N HIS A 426 -46.17 17.79 18.72
CA HIS A 426 -47.45 18.13 19.35
C HIS A 426 -47.98 19.53 18.99
N VAL A 427 -47.16 20.44 18.46
CA VAL A 427 -47.55 21.85 18.29
C VAL A 427 -47.69 22.26 16.83
N ILE A 428 -46.83 21.76 15.94
CA ILE A 428 -46.76 22.22 14.54
C ILE A 428 -48.02 21.90 13.71
N GLY A 429 -48.82 20.92 14.12
CA GLY A 429 -50.04 20.47 13.44
C GLY A 429 -49.78 19.47 12.30
N GLU A 430 -50.75 19.33 11.39
CA GLU A 430 -50.60 18.57 10.15
C GLU A 430 -49.73 19.34 9.15
N THR A 431 -48.79 18.65 8.52
CA THR A 431 -47.84 19.23 7.55
C THR A 431 -47.79 18.35 6.31
N GLU A 432 -47.69 18.96 5.12
CA GLU A 432 -47.56 18.23 3.84
C GLU A 432 -46.29 17.38 3.73
N LYS A 433 -45.31 17.61 4.61
CA LYS A 433 -44.02 16.94 4.62
C LYS A 433 -43.96 15.83 5.66
N GLU A 434 -43.40 14.68 5.28
CA GLU A 434 -43.10 13.61 6.24
C GLU A 434 -42.15 14.11 7.33
N ARG A 435 -42.50 13.83 8.60
CA ARG A 435 -41.73 14.23 9.79
C ARG A 435 -40.29 13.69 9.80
N THR A 436 -40.01 12.66 9.02
CA THR A 436 -38.69 12.02 8.85
C THR A 436 -37.82 12.71 7.79
N SER A 437 -38.36 13.61 6.96
CA SER A 437 -37.68 14.25 5.83
C SER A 437 -37.75 15.79 5.89
N LEU A 438 -37.57 16.35 7.09
CA LEU A 438 -37.54 17.80 7.30
C LEU A 438 -36.24 18.39 6.72
N ASN A 439 -36.33 19.44 5.90
CA ASN A 439 -35.16 20.13 5.35
C ASN A 439 -35.05 21.56 5.89
N SER A 440 -33.85 22.14 5.82
CA SER A 440 -33.57 23.48 6.38
C SER A 440 -34.43 24.57 5.74
N GLN A 441 -34.73 24.48 4.43
CA GLN A 441 -35.63 25.45 3.78
C GLN A 441 -37.05 25.42 4.36
N TRP A 442 -37.62 24.25 4.60
CA TRP A 442 -38.97 24.14 5.20
C TRP A 442 -39.04 24.78 6.59
N PHE A 443 -37.96 24.67 7.38
CA PHE A 443 -37.94 25.22 8.72
C PHE A 443 -37.68 26.74 8.73
N PHE A 444 -36.72 27.22 7.94
CA PHE A 444 -36.23 28.60 7.97
C PHE A 444 -36.79 29.53 6.88
N GLY A 445 -37.29 29.00 5.76
CA GLY A 445 -37.28 29.66 4.45
C GLY A 445 -38.58 30.27 3.93
N GLU A 446 -39.60 30.48 4.76
CA GLU A 446 -40.79 31.24 4.35
C GLU A 446 -40.67 32.72 4.72
N GLU A 447 -41.42 33.59 4.02
CA GLU A 447 -41.48 35.03 4.27
C GLU A 447 -41.67 35.31 5.76
N LEU A 448 -41.08 36.43 6.20
CA LEU A 448 -40.70 36.78 7.59
C LEU A 448 -41.79 36.62 8.66
N GLU A 449 -43.04 36.31 8.32
CA GLU A 449 -44.17 36.19 9.24
C GLU A 449 -44.78 34.78 9.33
N GLN A 450 -44.44 33.82 8.44
CA GLN A 450 -45.09 32.49 8.41
C GLN A 450 -44.17 31.28 8.61
N SER A 451 -42.84 31.45 8.57
CA SER A 451 -41.92 30.31 8.70
C SER A 451 -42.14 29.47 9.96
N VAL A 452 -41.93 28.15 9.83
CA VAL A 452 -42.03 27.19 10.94
C VAL A 452 -41.14 27.61 12.12
N CYS A 453 -39.95 28.16 11.84
CA CYS A 453 -39.04 28.71 12.84
C CYS A 453 -39.62 29.93 13.57
N ASN A 454 -40.34 30.82 12.89
CA ASN A 454 -41.02 31.95 13.54
C ASN A 454 -42.16 31.49 14.43
N ARG A 455 -42.96 30.51 13.98
CA ARG A 455 -43.98 29.88 14.80
C ARG A 455 -43.39 29.17 16.02
N PHE A 456 -42.22 28.55 15.89
CA PHE A 456 -41.49 27.95 17.01
C PHE A 456 -41.05 29.01 18.02
N LYS A 457 -40.47 30.13 17.57
CA LYS A 457 -40.09 31.25 18.46
C LYS A 457 -41.29 31.85 19.19
N ALA A 458 -42.38 32.13 18.47
CA ALA A 458 -43.62 32.63 19.06
C ALA A 458 -44.24 31.65 20.06
N TRP A 459 -44.03 30.34 19.88
CA TRP A 459 -44.42 29.34 20.87
C TRP A 459 -43.55 29.38 22.12
N LEU A 460 -42.22 29.55 21.98
CA LEU A 460 -41.29 29.67 23.12
C LEU A 460 -41.56 30.89 24.00
N GLU A 461 -42.01 32.00 23.41
CA GLU A 461 -42.29 33.28 24.07
C GLU A 461 -43.62 33.30 24.85
N ARG A 462 -44.42 32.22 24.81
CA ARG A 462 -45.66 32.15 25.59
C ARG A 462 -45.36 32.20 27.10
N PRO A 463 -46.23 32.82 27.92
CA PRO A 463 -46.00 32.93 29.37
C PRO A 463 -45.80 31.57 30.06
N THR A 464 -46.57 30.56 29.64
CA THR A 464 -46.50 29.21 30.19
C THR A 464 -46.65 28.17 29.10
N LEU A 465 -45.83 27.12 29.14
CA LEU A 465 -45.95 25.95 28.27
C LEU A 465 -46.20 24.69 29.10
N SER A 466 -46.95 23.73 28.53
CA SER A 466 -47.20 22.43 29.16
C SER A 466 -45.91 21.66 29.49
N ILE A 467 -44.83 21.93 28.75
CA ILE A 467 -43.54 21.26 28.91
C ILE A 467 -42.65 21.86 30.01
N ASP A 468 -43.03 22.99 30.62
CA ASP A 468 -42.20 23.70 31.61
C ASP A 468 -41.86 22.82 32.82
N ALA A 469 -42.80 22.00 33.28
CA ALA A 469 -42.57 21.03 34.34
C ALA A 469 -41.51 19.96 33.95
N ALA A 470 -41.47 19.57 32.67
CA ALA A 470 -40.48 18.64 32.15
C ALA A 470 -39.10 19.31 32.02
N LEU A 471 -39.04 20.59 31.64
CA LEU A 471 -37.78 21.36 31.61
C LEU A 471 -37.14 21.45 32.99
N VAL A 472 -37.92 21.79 34.02
CA VAL A 472 -37.43 21.85 35.41
C VAL A 472 -36.94 20.49 35.89
N ARG A 473 -37.61 19.40 35.48
CA ARG A 473 -37.18 18.03 35.77
C ARG A 473 -35.87 17.68 35.05
N LEU A 474 -35.73 18.07 33.79
CA LEU A 474 -34.55 17.79 32.96
C LEU A 474 -33.28 18.42 33.54
N VAL A 475 -33.35 19.65 34.03
CA VAL A 475 -32.18 20.37 34.58
C VAL A 475 -31.89 20.02 36.03
N LYS A 476 -32.71 19.17 36.67
CA LYS A 476 -32.52 18.78 38.08
C LYS A 476 -31.19 18.03 38.26
N GLY A 477 -30.39 18.48 39.22
CA GLY A 477 -29.07 17.87 39.49
C GLY A 477 -27.98 18.24 38.48
N THR A 478 -28.21 19.26 37.65
CA THR A 478 -27.23 19.80 36.70
C THR A 478 -26.85 21.23 37.07
N VAL A 479 -25.90 21.84 36.36
CA VAL A 479 -25.54 23.27 36.55
C VAL A 479 -26.70 24.25 36.27
N LEU A 480 -27.71 23.85 35.49
CA LEU A 480 -28.91 24.66 35.23
C LEU A 480 -30.03 24.40 36.24
N HIS A 481 -29.76 23.68 37.33
CA HIS A 481 -30.72 23.48 38.40
C HIS A 481 -31.17 24.83 39.00
N GLY A 482 -32.49 24.99 39.20
CA GLY A 482 -33.08 26.21 39.76
C GLY A 482 -33.27 27.34 38.74
N VAL A 483 -32.81 27.18 37.49
CA VAL A 483 -33.13 28.14 36.42
C VAL A 483 -34.61 27.99 36.04
N ALA A 484 -35.33 29.12 35.98
CA ALA A 484 -36.72 29.15 35.58
C ALA A 484 -36.91 28.64 34.13
N ALA A 485 -38.00 27.93 33.87
CA ALA A 485 -38.31 27.39 32.54
C ALA A 485 -38.32 28.48 31.46
N GLU A 486 -38.85 29.66 31.77
CA GLU A 486 -38.83 30.84 30.89
C GLU A 486 -37.42 31.17 30.40
N LYS A 487 -36.46 31.34 31.30
CA LYS A 487 -35.05 31.63 30.95
C LYS A 487 -34.40 30.52 30.12
N LEU A 488 -34.82 29.27 30.30
CA LEU A 488 -34.35 28.14 29.49
C LEU A 488 -34.89 28.22 28.05
N ARG A 489 -36.16 28.63 27.89
CA ARG A 489 -36.79 28.87 26.58
C ARG A 489 -36.20 30.08 25.88
N ASP A 490 -35.92 31.17 26.61
CA ASP A 490 -35.30 32.38 26.06
C ASP A 490 -33.94 32.04 25.42
N LYS A 491 -33.11 31.26 26.12
CA LYS A 491 -31.83 30.78 25.58
C LYS A 491 -32.00 29.95 24.30
N THR A 492 -33.05 29.14 24.22
CA THR A 492 -33.39 28.40 22.99
C THR A 492 -33.85 29.35 21.88
N CYS A 493 -34.65 30.35 22.21
CA CYS A 493 -35.16 31.37 21.29
C CYS A 493 -34.00 32.21 20.69
N ASP A 494 -33.06 32.65 21.53
CA ASP A 494 -31.86 33.37 21.10
C ASP A 494 -31.02 32.52 20.15
N ALA A 495 -30.78 31.26 20.52
CA ALA A 495 -29.98 30.34 19.73
C ALA A 495 -30.61 30.07 18.35
N ILE A 496 -31.92 29.80 18.28
CA ILE A 496 -32.60 29.56 17.00
C ILE A 496 -32.72 30.84 16.17
N THR A 497 -32.86 32.00 16.79
CA THR A 497 -32.86 33.31 16.12
C THR A 497 -31.53 33.57 15.43
N ALA A 498 -30.41 33.31 16.11
CA ALA A 498 -29.08 33.44 15.52
C ALA A 498 -28.88 32.48 14.33
N LEU A 499 -29.37 31.23 14.43
CA LEU A 499 -29.28 30.25 13.34
C LEU A 499 -30.12 30.62 12.14
N GLN A 500 -31.37 31.06 12.34
CA GLN A 500 -32.23 31.52 11.25
C GLN A 500 -31.63 32.74 10.55
N LYS A 501 -31.11 33.71 11.31
CA LYS A 501 -30.45 34.90 10.73
C LYS A 501 -29.26 34.50 9.86
N ARG A 502 -28.44 33.56 10.32
CA ARG A 502 -27.29 33.03 9.55
C ARG A 502 -27.75 32.30 8.29
N TRP A 503 -28.71 31.39 8.40
CA TRP A 503 -29.22 30.61 7.27
C TRP A 503 -29.83 31.52 6.20
N LEU A 504 -30.64 32.50 6.61
CA LEU A 504 -31.24 33.50 5.72
C LEU A 504 -30.19 34.41 5.07
N GLY A 505 -29.12 34.76 5.78
CA GLY A 505 -28.00 35.51 5.23
C GLY A 505 -27.36 34.78 4.04
N ILE A 506 -26.97 33.53 4.25
CA ILE A 506 -26.39 32.68 3.20
C ILE A 506 -27.37 32.49 2.04
N TYR A 507 -28.65 32.24 2.34
CA TYR A 507 -29.67 32.07 1.31
C TYR A 507 -29.85 33.34 0.46
N ARG A 508 -29.94 34.52 1.08
CA ARG A 508 -30.05 35.81 0.37
C ARG A 508 -28.82 36.11 -0.47
N ASP A 509 -27.62 35.82 0.03
CA ASP A 509 -26.37 35.99 -0.72
C ASP A 509 -26.32 35.07 -1.95
N LEU A 510 -26.74 33.81 -1.79
CA LEU A 510 -26.82 32.85 -2.90
C LEU A 510 -27.85 33.30 -3.95
N VAL A 511 -29.04 33.74 -3.53
CA VAL A 511 -30.09 34.25 -4.44
C VAL A 511 -29.63 35.51 -5.16
N LYS A 512 -28.93 36.42 -4.47
CA LYS A 512 -28.37 37.64 -5.06
C LYS A 512 -27.31 37.31 -6.11
N GLN A 513 -26.30 36.52 -5.76
CA GLN A 513 -25.24 36.10 -6.69
C GLN A 513 -25.79 35.32 -7.88
N GLU A 514 -26.81 34.50 -7.63
CA GLU A 514 -27.55 33.81 -8.66
C GLU A 514 -28.19 34.85 -9.62
N SER A 515 -29.00 35.79 -9.12
CA SER A 515 -29.66 36.82 -9.94
C SER A 515 -28.71 37.72 -10.74
N GLU A 516 -27.51 37.98 -10.23
CA GLU A 516 -26.48 38.81 -10.87
C GLU A 516 -25.61 38.02 -11.88
N SER A 517 -25.72 36.68 -11.90
CA SER A 517 -24.90 35.82 -12.77
C SER A 517 -25.53 35.57 -14.15
N GLN A 518 -24.69 35.44 -15.17
CA GLN A 518 -25.14 35.15 -16.53
C GLN A 518 -25.72 33.72 -16.64
N PRO A 519 -26.84 33.54 -17.37
CA PRO A 519 -27.43 32.23 -17.64
C PRO A 519 -26.45 31.27 -18.33
N ASN A 520 -26.58 29.96 -18.08
CA ASN A 520 -25.79 28.89 -18.72
C ASN A 520 -24.26 28.94 -18.50
N THR A 521 -23.78 29.56 -17.43
CA THR A 521 -22.35 29.53 -17.06
C THR A 521 -22.03 28.41 -16.04
N PRO A 522 -20.80 27.85 -16.03
CA PRO A 522 -20.37 26.92 -14.98
C PRO A 522 -20.49 27.52 -13.57
N TYR A 523 -20.30 28.84 -13.44
CA TYR A 523 -20.48 29.58 -12.19
C TYR A 523 -21.94 29.56 -11.71
N ARG A 524 -22.90 29.87 -12.59
CA ARG A 524 -24.34 29.79 -12.30
C ARG A 524 -24.75 28.37 -11.86
N LYS A 525 -24.28 27.35 -12.57
CA LYS A 525 -24.57 25.94 -12.24
C LYS A 525 -24.02 25.53 -10.87
N ARG A 526 -22.83 26.03 -10.49
CA ARG A 526 -22.28 25.85 -9.14
C ARG A 526 -23.18 26.49 -8.08
N LEU A 527 -23.63 27.73 -8.29
CA LEU A 527 -24.52 28.43 -7.36
C LEU A 527 -25.87 27.72 -7.20
N GLU A 528 -26.44 27.20 -8.28
CA GLU A 528 -27.68 26.41 -8.25
C GLU A 528 -27.52 25.12 -7.43
N LEU A 529 -26.40 24.42 -7.58
CA LEU A 529 -26.08 23.23 -6.78
C LEU A 529 -25.87 23.58 -5.31
N GLU A 530 -25.17 24.68 -5.02
CA GLU A 530 -24.91 25.15 -3.66
C GLU A 530 -26.20 25.59 -2.96
N LYS A 531 -27.07 26.34 -3.65
CA LYS A 531 -28.41 26.71 -3.18
C LYS A 531 -29.28 25.48 -2.94
N LYS A 532 -29.31 24.53 -3.89
CA LYS A 532 -30.05 23.27 -3.74
C LYS A 532 -29.56 22.46 -2.54
N ARG A 533 -28.24 22.43 -2.29
CA ARG A 533 -27.66 21.79 -1.10
C ARG A 533 -28.09 22.53 0.17
N HIS A 534 -27.88 23.84 0.25
CA HIS A 534 -28.22 24.68 1.41
C HIS A 534 -29.70 24.58 1.81
N CYS A 535 -30.60 24.49 0.83
CA CYS A 535 -32.03 24.30 1.05
C CYS A 535 -32.42 22.85 1.39
N GLY A 536 -31.76 21.88 0.76
CA GLY A 536 -32.05 20.46 0.84
C GLY A 536 -31.37 19.72 1.99
N GLU A 537 -30.56 20.41 2.81
CA GLU A 537 -29.94 19.80 3.99
C GLU A 537 -31.00 19.31 4.99
N TYR A 538 -30.76 18.11 5.55
CA TYR A 538 -31.64 17.52 6.55
C TYR A 538 -31.60 18.35 7.84
N LEU A 539 -32.76 18.85 8.27
CA LEU A 539 -32.89 19.86 9.33
C LEU A 539 -32.18 19.46 10.62
N LEU A 540 -32.42 18.23 11.10
CA LEU A 540 -31.88 17.78 12.38
C LEU A 540 -30.36 17.63 12.32
N ARG A 541 -29.81 17.26 11.15
CA ARG A 541 -28.36 17.19 10.93
C ARG A 541 -27.74 18.58 10.92
N ASP A 542 -28.37 19.55 10.25
CA ASP A 542 -27.91 20.94 10.21
C ASP A 542 -27.93 21.56 11.63
N LEU A 543 -29.07 21.49 12.32
CA LEU A 543 -29.19 21.99 13.70
C LEU A 543 -28.18 21.34 14.67
N ALA A 544 -27.98 20.02 14.59
CA ALA A 544 -26.99 19.31 15.42
C ALA A 544 -25.55 19.71 15.11
N GLY A 545 -25.23 19.97 13.83
CA GLY A 545 -23.95 20.53 13.39
C GLY A 545 -23.68 21.92 13.94
N GLN A 546 -24.73 22.71 14.14
CA GLN A 546 -24.67 24.05 14.75
C GLN A 546 -24.76 24.04 16.28
N ASN A 547 -24.70 22.86 16.91
CA ASN A 547 -24.75 22.64 18.35
C ASN A 547 -26.07 23.07 19.04
N LEU A 548 -27.21 23.02 18.34
CA LEU A 548 -28.49 23.36 18.94
C LEU A 548 -29.08 22.18 19.75
N PRO A 549 -29.46 21.02 19.17
CA PRO A 549 -29.85 19.84 19.91
C PRO A 549 -28.64 19.02 20.43
N ALA A 550 -28.88 18.18 21.43
CA ALA A 550 -27.95 17.14 21.85
C ALA A 550 -27.97 15.96 20.85
N TRP A 551 -26.79 15.50 20.42
CA TRP A 551 -26.64 14.40 19.44
C TRP A 551 -27.27 13.08 19.90
N ILE A 552 -27.40 12.86 21.21
CA ILE A 552 -27.87 11.60 21.81
C ILE A 552 -29.40 11.42 21.70
N TRP A 553 -30.17 12.46 21.37
CA TRP A 553 -31.65 12.42 21.32
C TRP A 553 -32.24 12.33 19.90
N LEU A 554 -31.40 12.06 18.89
CA LEU A 554 -31.85 11.82 17.52
C LEU A 554 -31.41 10.43 17.09
N PRO A 555 -32.12 9.36 17.48
CA PRO A 555 -31.78 8.04 17.02
C PRO A 555 -32.42 7.77 15.65
N ASN A 556 -31.58 7.44 14.68
CA ASN A 556 -31.92 6.33 13.80
C ASN A 556 -32.19 5.09 14.70
N GLY A 557 -33.45 4.87 15.09
CA GLY A 557 -33.92 3.57 15.58
C GLY A 557 -33.76 3.25 17.07
N CYS A 558 -34.19 4.12 17.99
CA CYS A 558 -34.51 3.73 19.38
C CYS A 558 -35.67 4.59 19.90
N CYS A 559 -36.87 4.32 19.41
CA CYS A 559 -38.11 4.74 20.08
C CYS A 559 -38.63 3.57 20.89
N HIS A 560 -38.25 3.50 22.17
CA HIS A 560 -39.09 2.93 23.22
C HIS A 560 -38.69 3.58 24.55
N PHE A 561 -39.55 4.49 25.00
CA PHE A 561 -39.84 4.71 26.41
C PHE A 561 -41.32 4.41 26.61
#